data_AF-A0A956GSU9-F1
#
_entry.id   AF-A0A956GSU9-F1
#
_cell.length_a   1.000
_cell.length_b   1.000
_cell.length_c   1.000
_cell.angle_alpha   90.00
_cell.angle_beta   90.00
_cell.angle_gamma   90.00
#
_symmetry.space_group_name_H-M   'P 1'
#
loop_
_entity.id
_entity.type
_entity.pdbx_description
1 polymer ?
#
loop_
_entity_poly.entity_id
_entity_poly.type
_entity_poly.pdbx_seq_one_letter_code
_entity_poly.pdbx_strand_id
1 'polypeptide(L)'
;MSFLRKMFSGRVKTDDPRRYVIETMLGAMEADGEVLDAEMETLQGNLESHDLFSGLSGEEVQRFIDLAADAIREAGGGRNRVPEIAKGLPSRSQRLTAYAMACEVCVADRDLAEAEIDFLDNLQHAFGLDEVEAKELFEAARKHSGLLTLEEKTAKMRALMPRFVDCMALMAAADGEVHHQERLGIRAVLRNIPDMSVLTADELDEAIEVAFERVAGKDVKTELDAIAKVIALAADRYWTVVYMMIIALADGKGDWREVAFLEATKQTFELSDYQMDVAMDTARQFPSVELGGEVPE
;
A
#
# COMPACT_ATOMS: atom_id res chain seq x y z
N MET A 1 -12.96 -6.16 -15.73
CA MET A 1 -12.45 -6.95 -14.58
C MET A 1 -11.86 -5.95 -13.62
N SER A 2 -12.43 -5.81 -12.42
CA SER A 2 -12.02 -4.77 -11.46
C SER A 2 -10.57 -4.95 -11.03
N PHE A 3 -9.85 -3.84 -10.97
CA PHE A 3 -8.45 -3.74 -10.58
C PHE A 3 -8.21 -4.30 -9.17
N LEU A 4 -9.11 -3.98 -8.24
CA LEU A 4 -9.07 -4.46 -6.86
C LEU A 4 -9.17 -5.99 -6.78
N ARG A 5 -9.91 -6.63 -7.68
CA ARG A 5 -10.05 -8.10 -7.70
C ARG A 5 -8.74 -8.85 -7.97
N LYS A 6 -7.81 -8.26 -8.74
CA LYS A 6 -6.52 -8.88 -9.06
C LYS A 6 -5.55 -8.87 -7.87
N MET A 7 -5.63 -7.89 -7.00
CA MET A 7 -4.73 -7.78 -5.83
C MET A 7 -5.00 -8.82 -4.74
N PHE A 8 -6.19 -9.42 -4.71
CA PHE A 8 -6.63 -10.27 -3.59
C PHE A 8 -7.15 -11.65 -4.02
N SER A 9 -6.75 -12.14 -5.21
CA SER A 9 -7.23 -13.44 -5.70
C SER A 9 -6.52 -14.62 -5.02
N GLY A 10 -7.24 -15.38 -4.19
CA GLY A 10 -6.75 -16.60 -3.53
C GLY A 10 -7.82 -17.31 -2.71
N ARG A 11 -7.63 -18.61 -2.40
CA ARG A 11 -8.43 -19.33 -1.38
C ARG A 11 -8.16 -18.69 -0.02
N VAL A 12 -9.17 -18.65 0.85
CA VAL A 12 -9.06 -18.10 2.22
C VAL A 12 -7.86 -18.69 2.96
N LYS A 13 -6.90 -17.84 3.30
CA LYS A 13 -5.77 -18.14 4.18
C LYS A 13 -5.80 -17.20 5.38
N THR A 14 -5.10 -17.58 6.46
CA THR A 14 -5.02 -16.76 7.68
C THR A 14 -4.29 -15.43 7.48
N ASP A 15 -3.44 -15.33 6.47
CA ASP A 15 -2.65 -14.17 6.07
C ASP A 15 -3.29 -13.37 4.91
N ASP A 16 -4.53 -13.67 4.55
CA ASP A 16 -5.20 -12.96 3.46
C ASP A 16 -5.41 -11.47 3.80
N PRO A 17 -4.92 -10.53 2.97
CA PRO A 17 -5.06 -9.10 3.23
C PRO A 17 -6.52 -8.64 3.40
N ARG A 18 -7.49 -9.33 2.79
CA ARG A 18 -8.94 -9.02 2.95
C ARG A 18 -9.40 -9.15 4.39
N ARG A 19 -8.82 -10.07 5.15
CA ARG A 19 -9.10 -10.23 6.58
C ARG A 19 -8.73 -8.97 7.36
N TYR A 20 -7.56 -8.38 7.07
CA TYR A 20 -7.09 -7.20 7.78
C TYR A 20 -7.88 -5.93 7.42
N VAL A 21 -8.45 -5.88 6.22
CA VAL A 21 -9.45 -4.85 5.86
C VAL A 21 -10.69 -4.98 6.74
N ILE A 22 -11.17 -6.21 6.99
CA ILE A 22 -12.30 -6.48 7.90
C ILE A 22 -11.94 -6.15 9.34
N GLU A 23 -10.74 -6.53 9.81
CA GLU A 23 -10.23 -6.14 11.14
C GLU A 23 -10.20 -4.62 11.32
N THR A 24 -9.91 -3.87 10.25
CA THR A 24 -9.93 -2.39 10.29
C THR A 24 -11.34 -1.86 10.52
N MET A 25 -12.33 -2.36 9.79
CA MET A 25 -13.74 -1.96 9.98
C MET A 25 -14.26 -2.34 11.37
N LEU A 26 -14.05 -3.59 11.81
CA LEU A 26 -14.48 -4.05 13.13
C LEU A 26 -13.77 -3.32 14.27
N GLY A 27 -12.47 -3.02 14.11
CA GLY A 27 -11.72 -2.27 15.09
C GLY A 27 -12.21 -0.83 15.26
N ALA A 28 -12.81 -0.26 14.20
CA ALA A 28 -13.44 1.04 14.23
C ALA A 28 -14.76 0.99 15.02
N MET A 29 -15.61 -0.01 14.72
CA MET A 29 -16.91 -0.24 15.40
C MET A 29 -16.77 -0.56 16.88
N GLU A 30 -15.68 -1.21 17.30
CA GLU A 30 -15.45 -1.53 18.71
C GLU A 30 -14.73 -0.40 19.47
N ALA A 31 -14.34 0.70 18.79
CA ALA A 31 -13.43 1.68 19.38
C ALA A 31 -14.02 2.36 20.62
N ASP A 32 -15.31 2.66 20.62
CA ASP A 32 -16.04 3.25 21.75
C ASP A 32 -16.70 2.20 22.67
N GLY A 33 -16.67 0.93 22.28
CA GLY A 33 -17.24 -0.21 23.01
C GLY A 33 -18.71 -0.49 22.71
N GLU A 34 -19.35 0.23 21.79
CA GLU A 34 -20.75 0.03 21.39
C GLU A 34 -20.86 -0.17 19.87
N VAL A 35 -21.28 -1.36 19.45
CA VAL A 35 -21.54 -1.63 18.03
C VAL A 35 -23.00 -1.34 17.70
N LEU A 36 -23.25 -0.40 16.79
CA LEU A 36 -24.57 0.02 16.36
C LEU A 36 -25.04 -0.73 15.10
N ASP A 37 -26.36 -0.87 14.95
CA ASP A 37 -26.96 -1.54 13.79
C ASP A 37 -26.57 -0.86 12.46
N ALA A 38 -26.46 0.47 12.44
CA ALA A 38 -26.09 1.25 11.24
C ALA A 38 -24.66 0.96 10.76
N GLU A 39 -23.73 0.79 11.68
CA GLU A 39 -22.34 0.42 11.38
C GLU A 39 -22.25 -1.00 10.82
N MET A 40 -23.02 -1.92 11.42
CA MET A 40 -23.11 -3.31 10.97
C MET A 40 -23.73 -3.41 9.57
N GLU A 41 -24.78 -2.64 9.29
CA GLU A 41 -25.37 -2.54 7.95
C GLU A 41 -24.34 -2.02 6.93
N THR A 42 -23.52 -1.03 7.31
CA THR A 42 -22.48 -0.47 6.45
C THR A 42 -21.36 -1.49 6.18
N LEU A 43 -20.90 -2.20 7.22
CA LEU A 43 -19.95 -3.30 7.08
C LEU A 43 -20.47 -4.37 6.12
N GLN A 44 -21.72 -4.82 6.30
CA GLN A 44 -22.33 -5.83 5.42
C GLN A 44 -22.45 -5.32 3.98
N GLY A 45 -22.91 -4.08 3.80
CA GLY A 45 -23.00 -3.45 2.48
C GLY A 45 -21.65 -3.34 1.77
N ASN A 46 -20.58 -3.04 2.51
CA ASN A 46 -19.20 -3.02 1.99
C ASN A 46 -18.72 -4.42 1.59
N LEU A 47 -19.01 -5.46 2.38
CA LEU A 47 -18.67 -6.84 2.06
C LEU A 47 -19.41 -7.37 0.83
N GLU A 48 -20.66 -6.95 0.62
CA GLU A 48 -21.49 -7.40 -0.51
C GLU A 48 -21.16 -6.68 -1.82
N SER A 49 -20.92 -5.37 -1.76
CA SER A 49 -20.82 -4.51 -2.94
C SER A 49 -19.38 -4.28 -3.42
N HIS A 50 -18.39 -4.35 -2.52
CA HIS A 50 -17.04 -3.94 -2.87
C HIS A 50 -16.28 -5.04 -3.63
N ASP A 51 -15.68 -4.67 -4.76
CA ASP A 51 -14.98 -5.59 -5.67
C ASP A 51 -13.88 -6.42 -5.01
N LEU A 52 -13.31 -5.92 -3.90
CA LEU A 52 -12.35 -6.60 -3.03
C LEU A 52 -12.85 -7.98 -2.55
N PHE A 53 -14.12 -8.07 -2.19
CA PHE A 53 -14.74 -9.27 -1.65
C PHE A 53 -15.46 -10.09 -2.74
N SER A 54 -15.43 -9.61 -3.99
CA SER A 54 -16.10 -10.27 -5.11
C SER A 54 -15.57 -11.69 -5.34
N GLY A 55 -16.49 -12.66 -5.36
CA GLY A 55 -16.19 -14.07 -5.57
C GLY A 55 -15.88 -14.86 -4.30
N LEU A 56 -15.94 -14.23 -3.12
CA LEU A 56 -16.07 -14.98 -1.87
C LEU A 56 -17.50 -15.48 -1.70
N SER A 57 -17.64 -16.70 -1.21
CA SER A 57 -18.93 -17.21 -0.73
C SER A 57 -19.29 -16.58 0.61
N GLY A 58 -20.59 -16.58 0.96
CA GLY A 58 -21.05 -16.08 2.26
C GLY A 58 -20.38 -16.80 3.45
N GLU A 59 -20.09 -18.10 3.32
CA GLU A 59 -19.35 -18.86 4.34
C GLU A 59 -17.90 -18.39 4.50
N GLU A 60 -17.23 -18.00 3.41
CA GLU A 60 -15.87 -17.47 3.45
C GLU A 60 -15.83 -16.07 4.05
N VAL A 61 -16.79 -15.22 3.70
CA VAL A 61 -16.93 -13.89 4.30
C VAL A 61 -17.17 -14.01 5.81
N GLN A 62 -18.10 -14.86 6.24
CA GLN A 62 -18.37 -15.08 7.65
C GLN A 62 -17.12 -15.58 8.39
N ARG A 63 -16.37 -16.50 7.79
CA ARG A 63 -15.12 -16.98 8.38
C ARG A 63 -14.09 -15.85 8.57
N PHE A 64 -14.00 -14.91 7.63
CA PHE A 64 -13.11 -13.75 7.82
C PHE A 64 -13.57 -12.83 8.94
N ILE A 65 -14.87 -12.59 9.06
CA ILE A 65 -15.44 -11.81 10.18
C ILE A 65 -15.10 -12.47 11.51
N ASP A 66 -15.33 -13.79 11.64
CA ASP A 66 -15.06 -14.52 12.88
C ASP A 66 -13.57 -14.45 13.26
N LEU A 67 -12.67 -14.68 12.29
CA LEU A 67 -11.22 -14.58 12.48
C LEU A 67 -10.78 -13.16 12.86
N ALA A 68 -11.39 -12.14 12.25
CA ALA A 68 -11.09 -10.74 12.53
C ALA A 68 -11.54 -10.35 13.94
N ALA A 69 -12.76 -10.71 14.33
CA ALA A 69 -13.31 -10.45 15.66
C ALA A 69 -12.51 -11.15 16.78
N ASP A 70 -12.11 -12.41 16.56
CA ASP A 70 -11.27 -13.13 17.51
C ASP A 70 -9.89 -12.47 17.65
N ALA A 71 -9.28 -12.03 16.55
CA ALA A 71 -7.97 -11.38 16.58
C ALA A 71 -7.98 -10.02 17.30
N ILE A 72 -9.05 -9.23 17.13
CA ILE A 72 -9.23 -7.97 17.87
C ILE A 72 -9.38 -8.25 19.36
N ARG A 73 -10.20 -9.24 19.73
CA ARG A 73 -10.42 -9.63 21.12
C ARG A 73 -9.14 -10.14 21.79
N GLU A 74 -8.36 -10.96 21.09
CA GLU A 74 -7.07 -11.47 21.56
C GLU A 74 -6.04 -10.34 21.78
N ALA A 75 -6.07 -9.29 20.93
CA ALA A 75 -5.25 -8.11 21.11
C ALA A 75 -5.74 -7.18 22.25
N GLY A 76 -6.93 -7.43 22.80
CA GLY A 76 -7.55 -6.58 23.81
C GLY A 76 -8.13 -5.29 23.25
N GLY A 77 -8.65 -5.32 22.01
CA GLY A 77 -9.37 -4.22 21.37
C GLY A 77 -8.70 -3.70 20.09
N GLY A 78 -9.49 -2.98 19.27
CA GLY A 78 -9.10 -2.53 17.93
C GLY A 78 -7.81 -1.70 17.93
N ARG A 79 -7.66 -0.78 18.89
CA ARG A 79 -6.47 0.08 19.02
C ARG A 79 -5.17 -0.71 19.16
N ASN A 80 -5.16 -1.79 19.95
CA ASN A 80 -3.98 -2.63 20.14
C ASN A 80 -3.70 -3.51 18.91
N ARG A 81 -4.71 -3.71 18.05
CA ARG A 81 -4.62 -4.53 16.85
C ARG A 81 -4.04 -3.78 15.64
N VAL A 82 -4.05 -2.44 15.66
CA VAL A 82 -3.56 -1.56 14.57
C VAL A 82 -2.16 -1.94 14.03
N PRO A 83 -1.13 -2.23 14.86
CA PRO A 83 0.19 -2.59 14.35
C PRO A 83 0.18 -3.88 13.51
N GLU A 84 -0.62 -4.87 13.89
CA GLU A 84 -0.75 -6.13 13.15
C GLU A 84 -1.60 -5.97 11.88
N ILE A 85 -2.64 -5.12 11.93
CA ILE A 85 -3.41 -4.72 10.75
C ILE A 85 -2.50 -4.08 9.71
N ALA A 86 -1.66 -3.12 10.12
CA ALA A 86 -0.72 -2.46 9.22
C ALA A 86 0.27 -3.47 8.60
N LYS A 87 0.75 -4.46 9.36
CA LYS A 87 1.60 -5.53 8.82
C LYS A 87 0.89 -6.43 7.82
N GLY A 88 -0.39 -6.72 8.07
CA GLY A 88 -1.24 -7.54 7.19
C GLY A 88 -1.67 -6.85 5.90
N LEU A 89 -1.46 -5.53 5.80
CA LEU A 89 -1.77 -4.69 4.64
C LEU A 89 -0.48 -4.08 4.08
N PRO A 90 0.40 -4.87 3.44
CA PRO A 90 1.71 -4.37 2.98
C PRO A 90 1.59 -3.28 1.91
N SER A 91 0.56 -3.31 1.06
CA SER A 91 0.44 -2.38 -0.07
C SER A 91 -0.21 -1.05 0.31
N ARG A 92 0.12 0.02 -0.43
CA ARG A 92 -0.49 1.34 -0.22
C ARG A 92 -1.99 1.29 -0.51
N SER A 93 -2.35 0.67 -1.62
CA SER A 93 -3.75 0.52 -2.03
C SER A 93 -4.58 -0.22 -0.98
N GLN A 94 -4.05 -1.29 -0.39
CA GLN A 94 -4.67 -2.02 0.71
C GLN A 94 -4.96 -1.12 1.91
N ARG A 95 -3.97 -0.32 2.31
CA ARG A 95 -4.09 0.63 3.43
C ARG A 95 -5.10 1.73 3.14
N LEU A 96 -5.10 2.30 1.94
CA LEU A 96 -6.08 3.30 1.51
C LEU A 96 -7.51 2.74 1.51
N THR A 97 -7.70 1.54 0.97
CA THR A 97 -9.00 0.86 0.97
C THR A 97 -9.48 0.56 2.38
N ALA A 98 -8.61 0.01 3.24
CA ALA A 98 -8.94 -0.26 4.63
C ALA A 98 -9.34 1.01 5.39
N TYR A 99 -8.55 2.08 5.25
CA TYR A 99 -8.84 3.36 5.90
C TYR A 99 -10.17 3.96 5.42
N ALA A 100 -10.42 3.94 4.11
CA ALA A 100 -11.66 4.44 3.53
C ALA A 100 -12.89 3.68 4.04
N MET A 101 -12.81 2.34 4.11
CA MET A 101 -13.89 1.51 4.64
C MET A 101 -14.13 1.73 6.14
N ALA A 102 -13.07 1.91 6.93
CA ALA A 102 -13.22 2.26 8.34
C ALA A 102 -13.89 3.63 8.50
N CYS A 103 -13.52 4.62 7.67
CA CYS A 103 -14.20 5.91 7.66
C CYS A 103 -15.68 5.79 7.31
N GLU A 104 -16.06 4.93 6.36
CA GLU A 104 -17.47 4.71 5.98
C GLU A 104 -18.28 4.12 7.13
N VAL A 105 -17.69 3.20 7.90
CA VAL A 105 -18.33 2.59 9.06
C VAL A 105 -18.52 3.62 10.18
N CYS A 106 -17.48 4.38 10.55
CA CYS A 106 -17.56 5.40 11.60
C CYS A 106 -18.51 6.58 11.29
N VAL A 107 -18.91 6.79 10.03
CA VAL A 107 -19.86 7.86 9.68
C VAL A 107 -21.27 7.34 9.44
N ALA A 108 -21.51 6.04 9.64
CA ALA A 108 -22.76 5.37 9.30
C ALA A 108 -23.95 5.89 10.12
N ASP A 109 -23.74 6.08 11.42
CA ASP A 109 -24.75 6.53 12.38
C ASP A 109 -24.85 8.07 12.49
N ARG A 110 -23.92 8.79 11.85
CA ARG A 110 -23.78 10.25 11.82
C ARG A 110 -23.39 10.89 13.16
N ASP A 111 -22.90 10.11 14.13
CA ASP A 111 -22.31 10.60 15.36
C ASP A 111 -20.92 9.99 15.50
N LEU A 112 -19.87 10.83 15.45
CA LEU A 112 -18.50 10.32 15.47
C LEU A 112 -17.94 10.48 16.88
N ALA A 113 -17.75 9.35 17.57
CA ALA A 113 -17.22 9.33 18.91
C ALA A 113 -15.73 9.69 18.95
N GLU A 114 -15.26 10.29 20.04
CA GLU A 114 -13.85 10.64 20.23
C GLU A 114 -12.94 9.40 20.14
N ALA A 115 -13.42 8.24 20.60
CA ALA A 115 -12.67 6.99 20.56
C ALA A 115 -12.47 6.46 19.12
N GLU A 116 -13.46 6.67 18.23
CA GLU A 116 -13.35 6.33 16.81
C GLU A 116 -12.37 7.27 16.08
N ILE A 117 -12.42 8.56 16.40
CA ILE A 117 -11.44 9.55 15.89
C ILE A 117 -10.03 9.13 16.29
N ASP A 118 -9.82 8.81 17.58
CA ASP A 118 -8.55 8.31 18.09
C ASP A 118 -8.12 7.03 17.35
N PHE A 119 -9.05 6.13 17.03
CA PHE A 119 -8.74 4.92 16.27
C PHE A 119 -8.33 5.21 14.84
N LEU A 120 -9.06 6.08 14.13
CA LEU A 120 -8.74 6.53 12.77
C LEU A 120 -7.40 7.26 12.73
N ASP A 121 -7.09 8.11 13.70
CA ASP A 121 -5.79 8.76 13.81
C ASP A 121 -4.67 7.73 13.98
N ASN A 122 -4.84 6.74 14.87
CA ASN A 122 -3.86 5.67 15.03
C ASN A 122 -3.66 4.86 13.73
N LEU A 123 -4.74 4.55 13.01
CA LEU A 123 -4.68 3.89 11.70
C LEU A 123 -3.96 4.74 10.67
N GLN A 124 -4.27 6.05 10.58
CA GLN A 124 -3.63 6.97 9.65
C GLN A 124 -2.11 6.95 9.83
N HIS A 125 -1.64 7.07 11.07
CA HIS A 125 -0.22 7.03 11.39
C HIS A 125 0.40 5.67 11.05
N ALA A 126 -0.25 4.57 11.43
CA ALA A 126 0.26 3.22 11.16
C ALA A 126 0.28 2.88 9.66
N PHE A 127 -0.63 3.45 8.88
CA PHE A 127 -0.71 3.28 7.45
C PHE A 127 0.22 4.21 6.67
N GLY A 128 0.80 5.22 7.33
CA GLY A 128 1.65 6.22 6.68
C GLY A 128 0.86 7.10 5.71
N LEU A 129 -0.40 7.39 6.01
CA LEU A 129 -1.25 8.27 5.20
C LEU A 129 -0.99 9.72 5.54
N ASP A 130 -0.83 10.55 4.51
CA ASP A 130 -0.74 12.00 4.68
C ASP A 130 -2.07 12.59 5.18
N GLU A 131 -2.02 13.67 5.95
CA GLU A 131 -3.18 14.34 6.53
C GLU A 131 -4.21 14.76 5.47
N VAL A 132 -3.75 15.26 4.32
CA VAL A 132 -4.64 15.67 3.23
C VAL A 132 -5.34 14.44 2.63
N GLU A 133 -4.60 13.35 2.44
CA GLU A 133 -5.14 12.11 1.87
C GLU A 133 -6.16 11.45 2.81
N ALA A 134 -5.86 11.39 4.11
CA ALA A 134 -6.76 10.86 5.12
C ALA A 134 -8.05 11.69 5.22
N LYS A 135 -7.92 13.02 5.20
CA LYS A 135 -9.06 13.95 5.23
C LYS A 135 -9.95 13.81 3.99
N GLU A 136 -9.36 13.70 2.80
CA GLU A 136 -10.13 13.50 1.56
C GLU A 136 -10.94 12.20 1.60
N LEU A 137 -10.35 11.10 2.09
CA LEU A 137 -11.05 9.82 2.25
C LEU A 137 -12.19 9.92 3.27
N PHE A 138 -11.93 10.57 4.41
CA PHE A 138 -12.95 10.78 5.44
C PHE A 138 -14.12 11.65 4.93
N GLU A 139 -13.83 12.74 4.23
CA GLU A 139 -14.85 13.59 3.62
C GLU A 139 -15.65 12.86 2.53
N ALA A 140 -15.01 11.96 1.77
CA ALA A 140 -15.66 11.13 0.77
C ALA A 140 -16.60 10.10 1.40
N ALA A 141 -16.17 9.45 2.50
CA ALA A 141 -17.01 8.54 3.27
C ALA A 141 -18.28 9.25 3.76
N ARG A 142 -18.14 10.46 4.33
CA ARG A 142 -19.29 11.28 4.77
C ARG A 142 -20.24 11.68 3.64
N LYS A 143 -19.76 11.75 2.40
CA LYS A 143 -20.58 12.04 1.19
C LYS A 143 -21.11 10.77 0.52
N HIS A 144 -20.83 9.59 1.07
CA HIS A 144 -21.09 8.29 0.43
C HIS A 144 -20.46 8.17 -0.97
N SER A 145 -19.28 8.76 -1.14
CA SER A 145 -18.51 8.76 -2.38
C SER A 145 -17.11 8.13 -2.22
N GLY A 146 -16.89 7.33 -1.17
CA GLY A 146 -15.59 6.72 -0.85
C GLY A 146 -15.00 5.91 -2.02
N LEU A 147 -15.83 5.11 -2.68
CA LEU A 147 -15.45 4.36 -3.88
C LEU A 147 -14.92 5.23 -5.02
N LEU A 148 -15.58 6.35 -5.33
CA LEU A 148 -15.15 7.27 -6.39
C LEU A 148 -13.79 7.88 -6.06
N THR A 149 -13.58 8.24 -4.79
CA THR A 149 -12.30 8.78 -4.34
C THR A 149 -11.20 7.71 -4.40
N LEU A 150 -11.48 6.44 -4.08
CA LEU A 150 -10.52 5.34 -4.24
C LEU A 150 -10.16 5.10 -5.72
N GLU A 151 -11.13 5.20 -6.63
CA GLU A 151 -10.89 5.11 -8.08
C GLU A 151 -10.00 6.25 -8.58
N GLU A 152 -10.27 7.49 -8.15
CA GLU A 152 -9.46 8.67 -8.47
C GLU A 152 -8.02 8.52 -7.95
N LYS A 153 -7.86 8.04 -6.71
CA LYS A 153 -6.54 7.78 -6.09
C LYS A 153 -5.78 6.68 -6.83
N THR A 154 -6.48 5.62 -7.24
CA THR A 154 -5.92 4.54 -8.05
C THR A 154 -5.47 5.05 -9.41
N ALA A 155 -6.28 5.88 -10.08
CA ALA A 155 -5.92 6.49 -11.35
C ALA A 155 -4.68 7.40 -11.23
N LYS A 156 -4.59 8.16 -10.14
CA LYS A 156 -3.41 8.96 -9.82
C LYS A 156 -2.18 8.08 -9.61
N MET A 157 -2.29 6.99 -8.86
CA MET A 157 -1.19 6.04 -8.64
C MET A 157 -0.71 5.44 -9.96
N ARG A 158 -1.65 5.05 -10.84
CA ARG A 158 -1.33 4.58 -12.19
C ARG A 158 -0.57 5.61 -13.02
N ALA A 159 -0.92 6.90 -12.92
CA ALA A 159 -0.23 7.99 -13.62
C ALA A 159 1.18 8.26 -13.08
N LEU A 160 1.41 8.04 -11.78
CA LEU A 160 2.72 8.19 -11.15
C LEU A 160 3.63 6.97 -11.34
N MET A 161 3.06 5.81 -11.68
CA MET A 161 3.80 4.56 -11.75
C MET A 161 5.08 4.62 -12.61
N PRO A 162 5.08 5.23 -13.82
CA PRO A 162 6.31 5.37 -14.60
C PRO A 162 7.43 6.13 -13.87
N ARG A 163 7.09 7.05 -12.96
CA ARG A 163 8.07 7.81 -12.17
C ARG A 163 8.63 7.00 -11.01
N PHE A 164 7.83 6.12 -10.43
CA PHE A 164 8.34 5.17 -9.44
C PHE A 164 9.33 4.20 -10.10
N VAL A 165 9.00 3.71 -11.30
CA VAL A 165 9.90 2.86 -12.08
C VAL A 165 11.16 3.62 -12.52
N ASP A 166 11.07 4.90 -12.89
CA ASP A 166 12.25 5.75 -13.16
C ASP A 166 13.22 5.77 -11.96
N CYS A 167 12.74 5.95 -10.73
CA CYS A 167 13.59 5.93 -9.53
C CYS A 167 14.31 4.60 -9.33
N MET A 168 13.64 3.49 -9.60
CA MET A 168 14.19 2.14 -9.47
C MET A 168 15.25 1.86 -10.52
N ALA A 169 14.97 2.24 -11.78
CA ALA A 169 15.92 2.15 -12.86
C ALA A 169 17.15 3.03 -12.59
N LEU A 170 16.95 4.22 -12.02
CA LEU A 170 18.04 5.13 -11.65
C LEU A 170 18.90 4.57 -10.51
N MET A 171 18.29 3.88 -9.54
CA MET A 171 19.01 3.18 -8.47
C MET A 171 19.86 2.04 -9.02
N ALA A 172 19.31 1.21 -9.91
CA ALA A 172 20.06 0.13 -10.56
C ALA A 172 21.17 0.66 -11.48
N ALA A 173 20.94 1.78 -12.17
CA ALA A 173 21.93 2.40 -13.04
C ALA A 173 22.95 3.28 -12.30
N ALA A 174 22.93 3.32 -10.96
CA ALA A 174 23.73 4.25 -10.17
C ALA A 174 25.24 4.01 -10.31
N ASP A 175 25.66 2.81 -10.73
CA ASP A 175 27.06 2.51 -10.98
C ASP A 175 27.53 2.79 -12.42
N GLY A 176 26.62 3.29 -13.27
CA GLY A 176 26.88 3.68 -14.64
C GLY A 176 26.78 2.54 -15.65
N GLU A 177 26.55 1.31 -15.20
CA GLU A 177 26.24 0.17 -16.07
C GLU A 177 24.81 -0.32 -15.78
N VAL A 178 24.14 -0.83 -16.81
CA VAL A 178 22.84 -1.48 -16.64
C VAL A 178 22.96 -2.83 -17.31
N HIS A 179 23.08 -3.86 -16.49
CA HIS A 179 23.16 -5.22 -16.96
C HIS A 179 21.77 -5.77 -17.28
N HIS A 180 21.67 -6.61 -18.31
CA HIS A 180 20.43 -7.30 -18.66
C HIS A 180 19.85 -8.10 -17.47
N GLN A 181 20.72 -8.64 -16.61
CA GLN A 181 20.30 -9.40 -15.42
C GLN A 181 19.60 -8.51 -14.38
N GLU A 182 20.04 -7.27 -14.18
CA GLU A 182 19.42 -6.32 -13.26
C GLU A 182 18.02 -5.92 -13.73
N ARG A 183 17.85 -5.72 -15.05
CA ARG A 183 16.53 -5.47 -15.65
C ARG A 183 15.56 -6.61 -15.40
N LEU A 184 16.02 -7.85 -15.58
CA LEU A 184 15.19 -9.03 -15.31
C LEU A 184 14.85 -9.16 -13.82
N GLY A 185 15.81 -8.88 -12.93
CA GLY A 185 15.59 -8.86 -11.48
C GLY A 185 14.53 -7.84 -11.07
N ILE A 186 14.68 -6.58 -11.50
CA ILE A 186 13.69 -5.53 -11.23
C ILE A 186 12.32 -5.90 -11.77
N ARG A 187 12.24 -6.42 -13.00
CA ARG A 187 10.98 -6.87 -13.59
C ARG A 187 10.30 -7.96 -12.77
N ALA A 188 11.07 -8.95 -12.31
CA ALA A 188 10.55 -10.03 -11.47
C ALA A 188 10.02 -9.51 -10.12
N VAL A 189 10.75 -8.58 -9.48
CA VAL A 189 10.35 -7.97 -8.22
C VAL A 189 9.08 -7.13 -8.39
N LEU A 190 9.07 -6.22 -9.38
CA LEU A 190 7.95 -5.32 -9.61
C LEU A 190 6.64 -6.06 -9.91
N ARG A 191 6.69 -7.15 -10.67
CA ARG A 191 5.51 -7.97 -10.96
C ARG A 191 4.86 -8.58 -9.71
N ASN A 192 5.62 -8.74 -8.63
CA ASN A 192 5.14 -9.31 -7.38
C ASN A 192 4.70 -8.25 -6.36
N ILE A 193 4.88 -6.95 -6.63
CA ILE A 193 4.38 -5.87 -5.78
C ILE A 193 2.89 -5.65 -6.10
N PRO A 194 1.96 -5.81 -5.14
CA PRO A 194 0.52 -5.67 -5.40
C PRO A 194 0.14 -4.33 -6.04
N ASP A 195 0.77 -3.23 -5.61
CA ASP A 195 0.50 -1.89 -6.16
C ASP A 195 0.88 -1.75 -7.63
N MET A 196 1.81 -2.56 -8.15
CA MET A 196 2.21 -2.54 -9.58
C MET A 196 1.13 -3.13 -10.49
N SER A 197 0.17 -3.87 -9.95
CA SER A 197 -0.95 -4.40 -10.72
C SER A 197 -1.87 -3.32 -11.30
N VAL A 198 -1.67 -2.03 -10.95
CA VAL A 198 -2.37 -0.90 -11.60
C VAL A 198 -2.09 -0.87 -13.09
N LEU A 199 -0.93 -1.40 -13.51
CA LEU A 199 -0.55 -1.60 -14.89
C LEU A 199 -0.82 -3.04 -15.32
N THR A 200 -1.11 -3.25 -16.60
CA THR A 200 -1.03 -4.59 -17.20
C THR A 200 0.43 -5.05 -17.22
N ALA A 201 0.66 -6.36 -17.41
CA ALA A 201 2.01 -6.89 -17.52
C ALA A 201 2.79 -6.22 -18.66
N ASP A 202 2.13 -6.00 -19.81
CA ASP A 202 2.74 -5.36 -20.97
C ASP A 202 3.04 -3.88 -20.71
N GLU A 203 2.13 -3.16 -20.03
CA GLU A 203 2.34 -1.75 -19.64
C GLU A 203 3.47 -1.59 -18.63
N LEU A 204 3.59 -2.52 -17.68
CA LEU A 204 4.68 -2.52 -16.71
C LEU A 204 6.02 -2.81 -17.40
N ASP A 205 6.06 -3.79 -18.30
CA ASP A 205 7.26 -4.14 -19.06
C ASP A 205 7.70 -2.95 -19.95
N GLU A 206 6.76 -2.30 -20.64
CA GLU A 206 7.03 -1.08 -21.41
C GLU A 206 7.54 0.06 -20.52
N ALA A 207 6.93 0.27 -19.35
CA ALA A 207 7.37 1.30 -18.41
C ALA A 207 8.80 1.04 -17.91
N ILE A 208 9.18 -0.22 -17.67
CA ILE A 208 10.53 -0.61 -17.27
C ILE A 208 11.54 -0.31 -18.38
N GLU A 209 11.26 -0.72 -19.63
CA GLU A 209 12.17 -0.45 -20.76
C GLU A 209 12.35 1.05 -20.98
N VAL A 210 11.26 1.82 -20.99
CA VAL A 210 11.31 3.28 -21.15
C VAL A 210 12.09 3.94 -20.00
N ALA A 211 11.95 3.46 -18.77
CA ALA A 211 12.68 3.97 -17.62
C ALA A 211 14.19 3.74 -17.78
N PHE A 212 14.62 2.53 -18.13
CA PHE A 212 16.04 2.23 -18.34
C PHE A 212 16.67 3.02 -19.49
N GLU A 213 15.96 3.18 -20.60
CA GLU A 213 16.40 4.06 -21.69
C GLU A 213 16.51 5.52 -21.25
N ARG A 214 15.57 5.98 -20.42
CA ARG A 214 15.54 7.36 -19.93
C ARG A 214 16.70 7.66 -18.99
N VAL A 215 17.09 6.74 -18.12
CA VAL A 215 18.12 7.00 -17.10
C VAL A 215 19.54 6.67 -17.56
N ALA A 216 19.69 5.92 -18.65
CA ALA A 216 20.99 5.49 -19.17
C ALA A 216 21.95 6.67 -19.41
N GLY A 217 23.11 6.63 -18.74
CA GLY A 217 24.18 7.63 -18.89
C GLY A 217 23.86 9.01 -18.32
N LYS A 218 22.79 9.16 -17.54
CA LYS A 218 22.41 10.42 -16.92
C LYS A 218 22.97 10.57 -15.51
N ASP A 219 23.07 11.82 -15.06
CA ASP A 219 23.44 12.14 -13.68
C ASP A 219 22.29 11.80 -12.72
N VAL A 220 22.57 10.91 -11.76
CA VAL A 220 21.60 10.43 -10.77
C VAL A 220 20.93 11.57 -10.02
N LYS A 221 21.71 12.53 -9.52
CA LYS A 221 21.17 13.61 -8.71
C LYS A 221 20.21 14.49 -9.50
N THR A 222 20.60 14.85 -10.72
CA THR A 222 19.79 15.71 -11.60
C THR A 222 18.46 15.04 -11.97
N GLU A 223 18.46 13.75 -12.29
CA GLU A 223 17.24 13.03 -12.62
C GLU A 223 16.35 12.81 -11.38
N LEU A 224 16.95 12.51 -10.22
CA LEU A 224 16.21 12.37 -8.97
C LEU A 224 15.51 13.68 -8.57
N ASP A 225 16.20 14.82 -8.71
CA ASP A 225 15.61 16.16 -8.49
C ASP A 225 14.48 16.46 -9.48
N ALA A 226 14.57 15.96 -10.72
CA ALA A 226 13.51 16.11 -11.71
C ALA A 226 12.28 15.24 -11.37
N ILE A 227 12.49 14.01 -10.91
CA ILE A 227 11.42 13.11 -10.47
C ILE A 227 10.72 13.66 -9.22
N ALA A 228 11.48 14.19 -8.26
CA ALA A 228 10.94 14.77 -7.02
C ALA A 228 10.00 15.96 -7.23
N LYS A 229 10.13 16.68 -8.36
CA LYS A 229 9.21 17.75 -8.76
C LYS A 229 7.85 17.22 -9.24
N VAL A 230 7.83 15.99 -9.75
CA VAL A 230 6.60 15.32 -10.20
C VAL A 230 5.93 14.60 -9.04
N ILE A 231 6.72 13.93 -8.20
CA ILE A 231 6.26 13.25 -6.97
C ILE A 231 6.16 14.27 -5.83
N ALA A 232 5.13 15.11 -5.91
CA ALA A 232 5.00 16.29 -5.05
C ALA A 232 4.54 15.96 -3.62
N LEU A 233 3.72 14.93 -3.41
CA LEU A 233 3.17 14.63 -2.09
C LEU A 233 4.16 13.81 -1.24
N ALA A 234 4.21 14.11 0.06
CA ALA A 234 5.04 13.38 1.02
C ALA A 234 4.72 11.88 1.04
N ALA A 235 3.45 11.50 0.99
CA ALA A 235 3.03 10.09 0.90
C ALA A 235 3.54 9.41 -0.39
N ASP A 236 3.44 10.08 -1.54
CA ASP A 236 3.92 9.53 -2.81
C ASP A 236 5.44 9.31 -2.78
N ARG A 237 6.18 10.24 -2.17
CA ARG A 237 7.64 10.13 -1.95
C ARG A 237 8.01 9.00 -1.00
N TYR A 238 7.31 8.87 0.12
CA TYR A 238 7.49 7.78 1.09
C TYR A 238 7.32 6.43 0.40
N TRP A 239 6.21 6.23 -0.32
CA TRP A 239 5.93 4.96 -0.99
C TRP A 239 6.90 4.67 -2.14
N THR A 240 7.41 5.70 -2.82
CA THR A 240 8.49 5.53 -3.81
C THR A 240 9.72 4.91 -3.15
N VAL A 241 10.12 5.39 -1.97
CA VAL A 241 11.25 4.84 -1.21
C VAL A 241 10.98 3.42 -0.72
N VAL A 242 9.76 3.12 -0.24
CA VAL A 242 9.36 1.75 0.11
C VAL A 242 9.59 0.82 -1.06
N TYR A 243 9.12 1.17 -2.27
CA TYR A 243 9.29 0.30 -3.43
C TYR A 243 10.75 0.16 -3.87
N MET A 244 11.56 1.21 -3.73
CA MET A 244 13.01 1.11 -3.97
C MET A 244 13.68 0.17 -2.95
N MET A 245 13.31 0.25 -1.68
CA MET A 245 13.84 -0.65 -0.65
C MET A 245 13.44 -2.11 -0.88
N ILE A 246 12.26 -2.39 -1.43
CA ILE A 246 11.88 -3.75 -1.84
C ILE A 246 12.87 -4.29 -2.88
N ILE A 247 13.27 -3.48 -3.86
CA ILE A 247 14.25 -3.87 -4.89
C ILE A 247 15.63 -4.09 -4.28
N ALA A 248 16.11 -3.16 -3.45
CA ALA A 248 17.40 -3.28 -2.77
C ALA A 248 17.47 -4.53 -1.88
N LEU A 249 16.35 -4.88 -1.19
CA LEU A 249 16.27 -6.09 -0.39
C LEU A 249 16.24 -7.36 -1.25
N ALA A 250 15.63 -7.32 -2.44
CA ALA A 250 15.51 -8.48 -3.33
C ALA A 250 16.82 -8.86 -4.03
N ASP A 251 17.72 -7.90 -4.27
CA ASP A 251 19.09 -8.14 -4.75
C ASP A 251 19.88 -8.99 -3.73
N GLY A 252 19.68 -8.75 -2.44
CA GLY A 252 20.38 -9.43 -1.36
C GLY A 252 21.82 -8.96 -1.13
N LYS A 253 22.34 -8.06 -1.95
CA LYS A 253 23.62 -7.39 -1.78
C LYS A 253 23.35 -5.90 -1.64
N GLY A 254 22.97 -5.50 -0.42
CA GLY A 254 22.92 -4.08 -0.05
C GLY A 254 24.32 -3.47 -0.21
N ASP A 255 24.61 -2.95 -1.39
CA ASP A 255 25.92 -2.41 -1.71
C ASP A 255 26.00 -0.95 -1.21
N TRP A 256 27.22 -0.44 -1.06
CA TRP A 256 27.42 0.91 -0.54
C TRP A 256 26.83 2.00 -1.47
N ARG A 257 26.54 1.67 -2.74
CA ARG A 257 25.97 2.59 -3.73
C ARG A 257 24.47 2.70 -3.55
N GLU A 258 23.77 1.59 -3.32
CA GLU A 258 22.34 1.60 -2.95
C GLU A 258 22.12 2.39 -1.66
N VAL A 259 22.99 2.22 -0.66
CA VAL A 259 22.95 3.01 0.58
C VAL A 259 23.14 4.50 0.28
N ALA A 260 24.12 4.86 -0.56
CA ALA A 260 24.34 6.24 -0.96
C ALA A 260 23.17 6.82 -1.77
N PHE A 261 22.54 6.01 -2.62
CA PHE A 261 21.36 6.38 -3.40
C PHE A 261 20.15 6.61 -2.51
N LEU A 262 19.89 5.72 -1.55
CA LEU A 262 18.81 5.86 -0.59
C LEU A 262 19.00 7.09 0.30
N GLU A 263 20.23 7.42 0.69
CA GLU A 263 20.54 8.65 1.43
C GLU A 263 20.33 9.91 0.56
N ALA A 264 20.72 9.87 -0.72
CA ALA A 264 20.42 10.96 -1.66
C ALA A 264 18.90 11.13 -1.86
N THR A 265 18.17 10.02 -1.95
CA THR A 265 16.71 10.02 -2.09
C THR A 265 16.03 10.54 -0.83
N LYS A 266 16.50 10.14 0.36
CA LYS A 266 16.03 10.70 1.64
C LYS A 266 16.11 12.22 1.64
N GLN A 267 17.26 12.77 1.22
CA GLN A 267 17.48 14.22 1.18
C GLN A 267 16.60 14.90 0.13
N THR A 268 16.55 14.38 -1.10
CA THR A 268 15.76 14.97 -2.19
C THR A 268 14.24 14.87 -1.94
N PHE A 269 13.78 13.81 -1.29
CA PHE A 269 12.37 13.63 -0.94
C PHE A 269 11.97 14.24 0.40
N GLU A 270 12.94 14.79 1.14
CA GLU A 270 12.74 15.45 2.43
C GLU A 270 12.15 14.48 3.49
N LEU A 271 12.61 13.23 3.48
CA LEU A 271 12.21 12.21 4.45
C LEU A 271 13.10 12.26 5.70
N SER A 272 12.50 12.03 6.87
CA SER A 272 13.22 11.87 8.14
C SER A 272 13.85 10.48 8.27
N ASP A 273 14.84 10.34 9.16
CA ASP A 273 15.44 9.03 9.49
C ASP A 273 14.39 8.04 9.99
N TYR A 274 13.45 8.51 10.82
CA TYR A 274 12.33 7.70 11.28
C TYR A 274 11.48 7.17 10.13
N GLN A 275 11.16 8.00 9.13
CA GLN A 275 10.42 7.56 7.95
C GLN A 275 11.20 6.54 7.12
N MET A 276 12.53 6.66 7.05
CA MET A 276 13.38 5.67 6.37
C MET A 276 13.37 4.32 7.10
N ASP A 277 13.45 4.33 8.43
CA ASP A 277 13.38 3.10 9.24
C ASP A 277 12.02 2.40 9.07
N VAL A 278 10.92 3.17 9.14
CA VAL A 278 9.57 2.64 8.92
C VAL A 278 9.38 2.15 7.49
N ALA A 279 9.94 2.84 6.49
CA ALA A 279 9.90 2.41 5.09
C ALA A 279 10.63 1.08 4.89
N MET A 280 11.78 0.88 5.55
CA MET A 280 12.54 -0.36 5.50
C MET A 280 11.78 -1.51 6.15
N ASP A 281 11.17 -1.28 7.31
CA ASP A 281 10.33 -2.29 7.97
C ASP A 281 9.07 -2.61 7.16
N THR A 282 8.51 -1.63 6.45
CA THR A 282 7.39 -1.84 5.52
C THR A 282 7.84 -2.68 4.33
N ALA A 283 8.99 -2.35 3.71
CA ALA A 283 9.53 -3.08 2.57
C ALA A 283 9.79 -4.56 2.89
N ARG A 284 10.27 -4.88 4.11
CA ARG A 284 10.47 -6.26 4.58
C ARG A 284 9.19 -7.09 4.71
N GLN A 285 8.03 -6.44 4.78
CA GLN A 285 6.73 -7.13 4.87
C GLN A 285 6.21 -7.58 3.50
N PHE A 286 6.84 -7.16 2.40
CA PHE A 286 6.41 -7.57 1.07
C PHE A 286 6.80 -9.03 0.79
N PRO A 287 5.86 -9.86 0.30
CA PRO A 287 6.12 -11.28 0.02
C PRO A 287 7.14 -11.50 -1.09
N SER A 288 7.42 -10.49 -1.91
CA SER A 288 8.40 -10.53 -3.01
C SER A 288 9.87 -10.45 -2.56
N VAL A 289 10.15 -10.35 -1.26
CA VAL A 289 11.51 -10.31 -0.71
C VAL A 289 12.11 -11.72 -0.53
N GLU A 290 11.43 -12.78 -0.98
CA GLU A 290 12.06 -14.11 -1.10
C GLU A 290 13.13 -14.12 -2.22
N LEU A 291 14.32 -13.76 -1.78
CA LEU A 291 15.62 -13.80 -2.46
C LEU A 291 15.79 -15.02 -3.38
N GLY A 292 16.05 -14.76 -4.67
CA GLY A 292 16.70 -15.74 -5.56
C GLY A 292 15.83 -16.81 -6.21
N GLY A 293 14.51 -16.62 -6.31
CA GLY A 293 13.65 -17.52 -7.09
C GLY A 293 13.90 -17.43 -8.59
N GLU A 294 14.18 -18.56 -9.24
CA GLU A 294 14.28 -18.68 -10.70
C GLU A 294 13.08 -18.00 -11.37
N VAL A 295 13.36 -17.21 -12.43
CA VAL A 295 12.33 -16.64 -13.30
C VAL A 295 11.45 -17.80 -13.77
N PRO A 296 10.13 -17.79 -13.50
CA PRO A 296 9.24 -18.80 -14.08
C PRO A 296 9.27 -18.64 -15.60
N GLU A 297 9.59 -19.74 -16.31
CA GLU A 297 9.54 -19.82 -17.78
C GLU A 297 8.19 -19.38 -18.36
#